data_AF-A0A2S9KE86-F1
#
_entry.id   AF-A0A2S9KE86-F1
#
_cell.length_a   1.000
_cell.length_b   1.000
_cell.length_c   1.000
_cell.angle_alpha   90.00
_cell.angle_beta   90.00
_cell.angle_gamma   90.00
#
_symmetry.space_group_name_H-M   'P 1'
#
loop_
_entity.id
_entity.type
_entity.pdbx_description
1 polymer ?
#
loop_
_entity_poly.entity_id
_entity_poly.type
_entity_poly.pdbx_seq_one_letter_code
_entity_poly.pdbx_strand_id
1 'polypeptide(L)'
;MILEICTKNGALVRSVEIDAPHVPRVGEVVYSPADADDLQGIDSLLVVDVHHVLSESRLTTVVRCMARGEPTSMRLVELQEAGWLPST
;
A
#
# COMPACT_ATOMS: atom_id res chain seq x y z
N MET A 1 8.07 6.91 10.41
CA MET A 1 7.78 5.51 10.01
C MET A 1 8.31 5.28 8.61
N ILE A 2 8.50 4.04 8.18
CA ILE A 2 9.00 3.71 6.85
C ILE A 2 7.85 3.20 5.99
N LEU A 3 7.69 3.77 4.80
CA LEU A 3 6.76 3.33 3.77
C LEU A 3 7.54 2.57 2.69
N GLU A 4 7.32 1.26 2.59
CA GLU A 4 7.88 0.41 1.55
C GLU A 4 6.85 0.26 0.43
N ILE A 5 7.20 0.74 -0.76
CA ILE A 5 6.35 0.63 -1.94
C ILE A 5 6.83 -0.57 -2.75
N CYS A 6 5.94 -1.53 -2.91
CA CYS A 6 6.20 -2.75 -3.63
C CYS A 6 5.40 -2.81 -4.93
N THR A 7 5.97 -3.49 -5.92
CA THR A 7 5.27 -3.90 -7.14
C THR A 7 4.17 -4.94 -6.82
N LYS A 8 3.33 -5.25 -7.82
CA LYS A 8 2.30 -6.30 -7.73
C LYS A 8 2.84 -7.70 -7.38
N ASN A 9 4.11 -7.99 -7.68
CA ASN A 9 4.78 -9.25 -7.36
C ASN A 9 5.61 -9.18 -6.06
N GLY A 10 5.50 -8.10 -5.28
CA GLY A 10 6.14 -7.97 -3.97
C GLY A 10 7.62 -7.55 -4.02
N ALA A 11 8.14 -7.15 -5.18
CA ALA A 11 9.48 -6.57 -5.28
C ALA A 11 9.46 -5.13 -4.74
N LEU A 12 10.43 -4.79 -3.89
CA LEU A 12 10.57 -3.45 -3.35
C LEU A 12 10.99 -2.48 -4.47
N VAL A 13 10.18 -1.45 -4.69
CA VAL A 13 10.47 -0.36 -5.62
C VAL A 13 11.20 0.76 -4.90
N ARG A 14 10.64 1.18 -3.74
CA ARG A 14 11.11 2.35 -3.01
C ARG A 14 10.82 2.20 -1.53
N SER A 15 11.67 2.80 -0.71
CA SER A 15 11.45 2.95 0.73
C SER A 15 11.57 4.43 1.09
N VAL A 16 10.58 4.97 1.80
CA VAL A 16 10.50 6.39 2.14
C VAL A 16 10.23 6.52 3.64
N GLU A 17 11.06 7.30 4.34
CA GLU A 17 10.72 7.69 5.71
C GLU A 17 9.69 8.81 5.66
N ILE A 18 8.54 8.56 6.29
CA ILE A 18 7.45 9.52 6.41
C ILE A 18 7.21 9.84 7.89
N ASP A 19 7.04 11.12 8.19
CA ASP A 19 6.56 11.57 9.48
C ASP A 19 5.04 11.72 9.38
N ALA A 20 4.31 10.70 9.85
CA ALA A 20 2.86 10.77 9.92
C ALA A 20 2.34 10.35 11.30
N PRO A 21 1.25 10.99 11.75
CA PRO A 21 0.75 10.85 13.12
C PRO A 21 0.03 9.53 13.37
N HIS A 22 -0.40 8.82 12.31
CA HIS A 22 -1.11 7.56 12.42
C HIS A 22 -0.39 6.47 11.62
N VAL A 23 -0.37 5.25 12.18
CA VAL A 23 0.08 4.06 11.47
C VAL A 23 -1.12 3.49 10.70
N PRO A 24 -1.06 3.40 9.36
CA PRO A 24 -2.11 2.79 8.55
C PRO A 24 -2.33 1.33 8.92
N ARG A 25 -3.55 0.83 8.71
CA ARG A 25 -3.90 -0.59 8.91
C ARG A 25 -3.79 -1.36 7.60
N VAL A 26 -3.56 -2.67 7.70
CA VAL A 26 -3.66 -3.56 6.54
C VAL A 26 -5.06 -3.46 5.93
N GLY A 27 -5.11 -3.28 4.61
CA GLY A 27 -6.33 -3.06 3.84
C GLY A 27 -6.71 -1.58 3.65
N GLU A 28 -6.04 -0.65 4.34
CA GLU A 28 -6.24 0.79 4.09
C GLU A 28 -5.52 1.24 2.82
N VAL A 29 -6.04 2.32 2.23
CA VAL A 29 -5.43 2.99 1.08
C VAL A 29 -4.73 4.23 1.58
N VAL A 30 -3.45 4.37 1.23
CA VAL A 30 -2.65 5.58 1.47
C VAL A 30 -2.32 6.24 0.15
N TYR A 31 -2.14 7.56 0.18
CA TYR A 31 -1.75 8.30 -1.01
C TYR A 31 -0.23 8.29 -1.16
N SER A 32 0.24 8.15 -2.39
CA SER A 32 1.66 8.27 -2.69
C SER A 32 2.15 9.67 -2.29
N PRO A 33 3.38 9.79 -1.74
CA PRO A 33 4.05 11.08 -1.65
C PRO A 33 4.12 11.72 -3.04
N ALA A 34 3.89 13.04 -3.12
CA ALA A 34 3.76 13.78 -4.38
C ALA A 34 5.01 13.75 -5.29
N ASP A 35 6.17 13.32 -4.77
CA ASP A 35 7.46 13.29 -5.47
C ASP A 35 7.88 11.86 -5.88
N ALA A 36 6.92 11.04 -6.31
CA ALA A 36 7.17 9.65 -6.72
C ALA A 36 7.04 9.48 -8.24
N ASP A 37 7.95 10.12 -8.99
CA ASP A 37 8.09 9.95 -10.45
C ASP A 37 8.17 8.46 -10.86
N ASP A 38 8.76 7.62 -10.01
CA ASP A 38 8.93 6.18 -10.22
C ASP A 38 7.60 5.38 -10.24
N LEU A 39 6.51 5.96 -9.73
CA LEU A 39 5.22 5.29 -9.61
C LEU A 39 4.30 5.49 -10.81
N GLN A 40 4.77 6.14 -11.89
CA GLN A 40 4.06 6.24 -13.17
C GLN A 40 2.60 6.74 -13.05
N GLY A 41 2.34 7.69 -12.14
CA GLY A 41 0.99 8.23 -11.90
C GLY A 41 0.09 7.37 -11.00
N ILE A 42 0.66 6.43 -10.24
CA ILE A 42 -0.08 5.69 -9.21
C ILE A 42 -0.14 6.51 -7.92
N ASP A 43 -1.28 7.17 -7.72
CA ASP A 43 -1.49 8.07 -6.59
C ASP A 43 -2.00 7.35 -5.33
N SER A 44 -2.48 6.11 -5.46
CA SER A 44 -3.07 5.33 -4.39
C SER A 44 -2.35 4.00 -4.18
N LEU A 45 -2.01 3.68 -2.94
CA LEU A 45 -1.28 2.48 -2.55
C LEU A 45 -2.08 1.70 -1.50
N LEU A 46 -2.20 0.38 -1.68
CA LEU A 46 -2.89 -0.49 -0.73
C LEU A 46 -1.91 -1.00 0.32
N VAL A 47 -2.19 -0.79 1.60
CA VAL A 47 -1.40 -1.35 2.70
C VAL A 47 -1.65 -2.85 2.78
N VAL A 48 -0.60 -3.65 2.65
CA VAL A 48 -0.69 -5.13 2.67
C VAL A 48 -0.02 -5.75 3.88
N ASP A 49 0.92 -5.05 4.50
CA ASP A 49 1.61 -5.52 5.69
C ASP A 49 2.07 -4.33 6.53
N VAL A 50 2.03 -4.51 7.85
CA VAL A 50 2.48 -3.53 8.84
C VAL A 50 3.22 -4.29 9.91
N HIS A 51 4.52 -4.04 10.02
CA HIS A 51 5.35 -4.69 11.02
C HIS A 51 6.26 -3.67 11.69
N HIS A 52 6.78 -4.05 12.86
CA HIS A 52 7.65 -3.19 13.65
C HIS A 52 9.02 -3.83 13.79
N VAL A 53 10.06 -3.04 13.52
CA VAL A 53 11.45 -3.44 13.65
C VAL A 53 12.03 -2.73 14.86
N LEU A 54 12.54 -3.50 15.82
CA LEU A 54 13.27 -2.96 16.97
C LEU A 54 14.77 -3.04 16.67
N SER A 55 15.43 -1.88 16.59
CA SER A 55 16.88 -1.78 16.38
C SER A 55 17.45 -0.72 17.31
N GLU A 56 18.57 -1.01 17.99
CA GLU A 56 19.25 -0.04 18.88
C GLU A 56 18.31 0.64 19.89
N SER A 57 17.37 -0.12 20.47
CA SER A 57 16.31 0.39 21.38
C SER A 57 15.30 1.37 20.75
N ARG A 58 15.34 1.55 19.43
CA ARG A 58 14.36 2.33 18.67
C ARG A 58 13.40 1.39 17.95
N LEU A 59 12.10 1.60 18.17
CA LEU A 59 11.04 0.89 17.45
C LEU A 59 10.67 1.68 16.19
N THR A 60 10.80 1.05 15.04
CA THR A 60 10.47 1.64 13.74
C THR A 60 9.33 0.85 13.11
N THR A 61 8.22 1.52 12.80
CA THR A 61 7.13 0.94 12.04
C THR A 61 7.47 0.95 10.55
N VAL A 62 7.33 -0.20 9.91
CA VAL A 62 7.46 -0.41 8.47
C VAL A 62 6.08 -0.77 7.92
N VAL A 63 5.63 -0.01 6.93
CA VAL A 63 4.33 -0.15 6.26
C VAL A 63 4.61 -0.53 4.82
N ARG A 64 4.23 -1.75 4.43
CA ARG A 64 4.33 -2.21 3.04
C ARG A 64 3.06 -1.90 2.30
N CYS A 65 3.21 -1.20 1.19
CA CYS A 65 2.14 -0.82 0.31
C CYS A 65 2.37 -1.36 -1.09
N MET A 66 1.31 -1.80 -1.74
CA MET A 66 1.36 -2.23 -3.13
C MET A 66 0.76 -1.16 -4.03
N ALA A 67 1.49 -0.84 -5.10
CA ALA A 67 0.98 -0.01 -6.17
C ALA A 67 -0.16 -0.75 -6.88
N ARG A 68 -1.40 -0.29 -6.69
CA ARG A 68 -2.57 -0.75 -7.44
C ARG A 68 -2.94 0.34 -8.45
N GLY A 69 -2.91 0.01 -9.74
CA GLY A 69 -3.78 0.70 -10.69
C GLY A 69 -5.24 0.52 -10.26
N GLU A 70 -6.08 1.53 -10.48
CA GLU A 70 -7.46 1.68 -9.96
C GLU A 70 -8.04 0.44 -9.25
N PRO A 71 -8.03 0.41 -7.90
CA PRO A 71 -8.40 -0.75 -7.10
C PRO A 71 -9.86 -1.20 -7.26
N THR A 72 -10.73 -0.24 -7.58
CA THR A 72 -12.17 -0.38 -7.42
C THR A 72 -12.77 -1.22 -8.54
N SER A 73 -12.27 -1.11 -9.77
CA SER A 73 -12.82 -1.83 -10.92
C SER A 73 -12.52 -3.33 -10.83
N MET A 74 -11.26 -3.73 -10.67
CA MET A 74 -10.89 -5.15 -10.72
C MET A 74 -11.38 -5.97 -9.52
N ARG A 75 -11.29 -5.45 -8.29
CA ARG A 75 -11.78 -6.21 -7.12
C ARG A 75 -13.30 -6.34 -7.14
N LEU A 76 -13.99 -5.31 -7.60
CA LEU A 76 -15.45 -5.36 -7.77
C LEU A 76 -15.81 -6.40 -8.83
N VAL A 77 -15.11 -6.42 -9.97
CA VAL A 77 -15.28 -7.45 -11.01
C VAL A 77 -14.99 -8.84 -10.46
N GLU A 78 -13.87 -9.07 -9.78
CA GLU A 78 -13.52 -10.37 -9.20
C GLU A 78 -14.57 -10.86 -8.19
N LEU A 79 -15.08 -9.95 -7.36
CA LEU A 79 -16.13 -10.27 -6.39
C LEU A 79 -17.49 -10.53 -7.07
N GLN A 80 -17.79 -9.86 -8.17
CA GLN A 80 -18.97 -10.13 -9.00
C GLN A 80 -18.85 -11.47 -9.72
N GLU A 81 -17.71 -11.75 -10.35
CA GLU A 81 -17.44 -13.03 -11.04
C GLU A 81 -17.51 -14.22 -10.08
N ALA A 82 -17.04 -14.06 -8.86
CA ALA A 82 -17.11 -15.09 -7.83
C ALA A 82 -18.48 -15.17 -7.12
N GLY A 83 -19.46 -14.35 -7.51
CA GLY A 83 -20.83 -14.37 -6.98
C GLY A 83 -20.99 -13.79 -5.57
N TRP A 84 -19.98 -13.07 -5.05
CA TRP A 84 -20.03 -12.42 -3.74
C TRP A 84 -20.79 -11.08 -3.77
N LEU A 85 -20.86 -10.46 -4.95
CA LEU A 85 -21.60 -9.21 -5.20
C LEU A 85 -22.51 -9.38 -6.43
N PRO A 86 -23.67 -8.68 -6.48
CA PRO A 86 -24.54 -8.70 -7.65
C PRO A 86 -23.88 -8.03 -8.86
N SER A 87 -24.03 -8.65 -10.03
CA SER A 87 -23.72 -8.05 -11.32
C SER A 87 -24.75 -6.96 -11.61
N THR A 88 -24.30 -5.73 -11.83
CA THR A 88 -25.14 -4.60 -12.28
C THR A 88 -25.53 -4.76 -13.74
#